data_AF-I1YJ92-F1
#
_entry.id   AF-I1YJ92-F1
#
_cell.length_a   1.000
_cell.length_b   1.000
_cell.length_c   1.000
_cell.angle_alpha   90.00
_cell.angle_beta   90.00
_cell.angle_gamma   90.00
#
_symmetry.space_group_name_H-M   'P 1'
#
loop_
_entity.id
_entity.type
_entity.pdbx_description
1 polymer ?
#
loop_
_entity_poly.entity_id
_entity_poly.type
_entity_poly.pdbx_seq_one_letter_code
_entity_poly.pdbx_strand_id
1 'polypeptide(L)'
;MILDAIQKQFPESDVISANIEIEDNGDEIYEIQGTLKDKRKFEYDTFANGEVQEIEVEFPEYMVPEAVMKAIEKKLPGFTPTYIEASHSKSMKVISYEFEGMMGDKKLDIDVSADGSKIEIADS
;
A
#
# COMPACT_ATOMS: atom_id res chain seq x y z
N MET A 1 19.02 -9.51 9.57
CA MET A 1 18.87 -8.06 9.83
C MET A 1 17.70 -7.55 9.00
N ILE A 2 17.10 -6.40 9.33
CA ILE A 2 15.91 -5.85 8.62
C ILE A 2 16.18 -5.72 7.11
N LEU A 3 17.34 -5.18 6.73
CA LEU A 3 17.74 -5.09 5.32
C LEU A 3 17.81 -6.43 4.60
N ASP A 4 18.21 -7.52 5.28
CA ASP A 4 18.20 -8.87 4.68
C ASP A 4 16.78 -9.38 4.45
N ALA A 5 15.84 -9.02 5.31
CA ALA A 5 14.43 -9.39 5.16
C ALA A 5 13.83 -8.66 3.96
N ILE A 6 14.10 -7.35 3.84
CA ILE A 6 13.68 -6.53 2.70
C ILE A 6 14.26 -7.08 1.39
N GLN A 7 15.56 -7.38 1.34
CA GLN A 7 16.17 -7.91 0.11
C GLN A 7 15.67 -9.33 -0.24
N LYS A 8 15.19 -10.11 0.73
CA LYS A 8 14.51 -11.38 0.46
C LYS A 8 13.09 -11.18 -0.05
N GLN A 9 12.37 -10.21 0.51
CA GLN A 9 10.99 -9.88 0.12
C GLN A 9 10.94 -9.22 -1.26
N PHE A 10 11.85 -8.27 -1.47
CA PHE A 10 12.00 -7.44 -2.66
C PHE A 10 13.43 -7.55 -3.20
N PRO A 11 13.75 -8.64 -3.92
CA PRO A 11 15.05 -8.79 -4.55
C PRO A 11 15.34 -7.65 -5.51
N GLU A 12 16.58 -7.15 -5.51
CA GLU A 12 17.02 -6.06 -6.39
C GLU A 12 16.32 -4.72 -6.13
N SER A 13 15.75 -4.53 -4.94
CA SER A 13 15.19 -3.27 -4.50
C SER A 13 16.27 -2.29 -4.02
N ASP A 14 15.99 -1.01 -4.24
CA ASP A 14 16.78 0.10 -3.72
C ASP A 14 16.09 0.67 -2.47
N VAL A 15 16.71 0.54 -1.29
CA VAL A 15 16.24 1.19 -0.06
C VAL A 15 16.62 2.66 -0.09
N ILE A 16 15.65 3.55 0.17
CA ILE A 16 15.81 5.00 0.09
C ILE A 16 15.91 5.63 1.48
N SER A 17 15.01 5.24 2.39
CA SER A 17 14.96 5.76 3.76
C SER A 17 14.60 4.66 4.74
N ALA A 18 14.98 4.86 6.00
CA ALA A 18 14.53 4.06 7.12
C ALA A 18 14.30 5.01 8.30
N ASN A 19 13.09 5.01 8.84
CA ASN A 19 12.70 5.79 10.00
C ASN A 19 12.33 4.87 11.17
N ILE A 20 12.18 5.46 12.36
CA ILE A 20 11.58 4.79 13.50
C ILE A 20 10.35 5.62 13.87
N GLU A 21 9.19 4.99 13.84
CA GLU A 21 7.94 5.53 14.36
C GLU A 21 7.64 4.91 15.72
N ILE A 22 7.04 5.70 16.61
CA ILE A 22 6.62 5.24 17.94
C ILE A 22 5.10 5.34 17.97
N GLU A 23 4.46 4.18 18.03
CA GLU A 23 3.02 4.04 18.14
C GLU A 23 2.50 4.57 19.49
N ASP A 24 1.20 4.85 19.59
CA ASP A 24 0.55 5.35 20.82
C ASP A 24 0.73 4.40 22.02
N ASN A 25 0.90 3.10 21.76
CA ASN A 25 1.17 2.07 22.77
C ASN A 25 2.65 1.98 23.19
N GLY A 26 3.53 2.76 22.55
CA GLY A 26 4.98 2.78 22.78
C GLY A 26 5.77 1.75 21.97
N ASP A 27 5.15 1.03 21.04
CA ASP A 27 5.84 0.11 20.15
C ASP A 27 6.69 0.89 19.13
N GLU A 28 7.91 0.39 18.88
CA GLU A 28 8.80 0.93 17.85
C GLU A 28 8.58 0.20 16.53
N ILE A 29 8.21 0.97 15.50
CA ILE A 29 8.08 0.52 14.12
C ILE A 29 9.27 1.03 13.33
N TYR A 30 9.95 0.11 12.66
CA TYR A 30 10.96 0.44 11.67
C TYR A 30 10.26 0.52 10.34
N GLU A 31 10.13 1.72 9.83
CA GLU A 31 9.47 2.04 8.56
C GLU A 31 10.55 2.17 7.48
N ILE A 32 10.46 1.36 6.43
CA ILE A 32 11.47 1.34 5.36
C ILE A 32 10.81 1.58 4.01
N GLN A 33 11.21 2.68 3.38
CA GLN A 33 10.76 3.02 2.05
C GLN A 33 11.85 2.77 1.01
N GLY A 34 11.44 2.39 -0.19
CA GLY A 34 12.35 2.19 -1.30
C GLY A 34 11.66 2.08 -2.66
N THR A 35 12.40 1.60 -3.64
CA THR A 35 11.86 1.27 -4.96
C THR A 35 12.16 -0.17 -5.35
N LEU A 36 11.18 -0.81 -5.96
CA LEU A 36 11.34 -2.09 -6.62
C LEU A 36 12.14 -1.94 -7.92
N LYS A 37 12.57 -3.07 -8.48
CA LYS A 37 13.31 -3.12 -9.76
C LYS A 37 12.59 -2.42 -10.92
N ASP A 38 11.26 -2.48 -10.92
CA ASP A 38 10.39 -1.84 -11.92
C ASP A 38 10.06 -0.37 -11.58
N LYS A 39 10.70 0.20 -10.55
CA LYS A 39 10.60 1.58 -10.07
C LYS A 39 9.32 1.96 -9.34
N ARG A 40 8.43 1.00 -9.08
CA ARG A 40 7.33 1.20 -8.12
C ARG A 40 7.88 1.38 -6.73
N LYS A 41 7.29 2.29 -5.95
CA LYS A 41 7.65 2.47 -4.55
C LYS A 41 7.15 1.30 -3.71
N PHE A 42 7.82 1.05 -2.61
CA PHE A 42 7.33 0.18 -1.55
C PHE A 42 7.59 0.80 -0.19
N GLU A 43 6.77 0.38 0.75
CA GLU A 43 6.93 0.55 2.19
C GLU A 43 6.97 -0.83 2.85
N TYR A 44 7.79 -0.96 3.89
CA TYR A 44 7.93 -2.20 4.65
C TYR A 44 8.15 -1.84 6.11
N ASP A 45 7.15 -2.19 6.91
CA ASP A 45 7.10 -1.82 8.31
C ASP A 45 7.24 -3.04 9.18
N THR A 46 8.16 -2.96 10.12
CA THR A 46 8.50 -4.10 10.96
C THR A 46 8.82 -3.66 12.37
N PHE A 47 8.37 -4.45 13.34
CA PHE A 47 8.80 -4.34 14.72
C PHE A 47 10.27 -4.77 14.87
N ALA A 48 10.91 -4.36 15.97
CA ALA A 48 12.28 -4.77 16.31
C ALA A 48 12.50 -6.31 16.33
N ASN A 49 11.45 -7.08 16.60
CA ASN A 49 11.49 -8.54 16.63
C ASN A 49 11.41 -9.21 15.22
N GLY A 50 11.27 -8.40 14.15
CA GLY A 50 11.13 -8.86 12.76
C GLY A 50 9.71 -9.30 12.35
N GLU A 51 8.72 -9.10 13.22
CA GLU A 51 7.32 -9.16 12.84
C GLU A 51 6.98 -8.01 11.90
N VAL A 52 6.26 -8.31 10.82
CA VAL A 52 5.87 -7.33 9.81
C VAL A 52 4.52 -6.77 10.20
N GLN A 53 4.44 -5.47 10.32
CA GLN A 53 3.20 -4.73 10.48
C GLN A 53 2.54 -4.55 9.12
N GLU A 54 3.28 -3.99 8.16
CA GLU A 54 2.74 -3.56 6.88
C GLU A 54 3.72 -3.78 5.72
N ILE A 55 3.16 -4.04 4.54
CA ILE A 55 3.89 -4.12 3.29
C ILE A 55 3.03 -3.43 2.23
N GLU A 56 3.44 -2.27 1.78
CA GLU A 56 2.71 -1.51 0.77
C GLU A 56 3.54 -1.40 -0.50
N VAL A 57 2.87 -1.46 -1.64
CA VAL A 57 3.53 -1.31 -2.94
C VAL A 57 2.65 -0.46 -3.84
N GLU A 58 3.26 0.57 -4.43
CA GLU A 58 2.64 1.37 -5.47
C GLU A 58 2.12 0.45 -6.59
N PHE A 59 0.88 0.65 -6.97
CA PHE A 59 0.17 -0.18 -7.94
C PHE A 59 -0.29 0.66 -9.12
N PRO A 60 0.19 0.40 -10.35
CA PRO A 60 -0.39 1.07 -11.49
C PRO A 60 -1.80 0.50 -11.75
N GLU A 61 -2.71 1.34 -12.24
CA GLU A 61 -4.13 0.97 -12.46
C GLU A 61 -4.29 -0.32 -13.27
N TYR A 62 -3.44 -0.57 -14.27
CA TYR A 62 -3.51 -1.76 -15.12
C TYR A 62 -3.22 -3.08 -14.37
N MET A 63 -2.63 -3.02 -13.18
CA MET A 63 -2.41 -4.19 -12.33
C MET A 63 -3.59 -4.46 -11.38
N VAL A 64 -4.45 -3.47 -11.17
CA VAL A 64 -5.66 -3.63 -10.34
C VAL A 64 -6.65 -4.55 -11.07
N PRO A 65 -7.23 -5.55 -10.40
CA PRO A 65 -8.25 -6.40 -10.99
C PRO A 65 -9.43 -5.58 -11.52
N GLU A 66 -9.87 -5.87 -12.74
CA GLU A 66 -10.97 -5.15 -13.38
C GLU A 66 -12.26 -5.14 -12.54
N ALA A 67 -12.49 -6.21 -11.77
CA ALA A 67 -13.63 -6.31 -10.85
C ALA A 67 -13.61 -5.23 -9.75
N VAL A 68 -12.43 -4.88 -9.25
CA VAL A 68 -12.23 -3.82 -8.24
C VAL A 68 -12.54 -2.46 -8.87
N MET A 69 -11.95 -2.16 -10.04
CA MET A 69 -12.21 -0.91 -10.76
C MET A 69 -13.69 -0.73 -11.10
N LYS A 70 -14.37 -1.81 -11.53
CA LYS A 70 -15.82 -1.80 -11.78
C LYS A 70 -16.65 -1.60 -10.51
N ALA A 71 -16.21 -2.14 -9.38
CA ALA A 71 -16.88 -1.93 -8.10
C ALA A 71 -16.78 -0.46 -7.65
N ILE A 72 -15.60 0.15 -7.81
CA ILE A 72 -15.35 1.57 -7.53
C ILE A 72 -16.25 2.44 -8.40
N GLU A 73 -16.21 2.29 -9.72
CA GLU A 73 -17.04 3.10 -10.64
C GLU A 73 -18.54 2.95 -10.35
N LYS A 74 -19.00 1.77 -9.95
CA LYS A 74 -20.40 1.55 -9.56
C LYS A 74 -20.77 2.28 -8.27
N LYS A 75 -19.86 2.32 -7.29
CA LYS A 75 -20.10 2.90 -5.95
C LYS A 75 -19.88 4.40 -5.93
N LEU A 76 -18.88 4.88 -6.66
CA LEU A 76 -18.37 6.25 -6.71
C LEU A 76 -18.19 6.67 -8.18
N PRO A 77 -19.29 6.82 -8.94
CA PRO A 77 -19.21 7.13 -10.37
C PRO A 77 -18.51 8.47 -10.60
N GLY A 78 -17.48 8.46 -11.45
CA GLY A 78 -16.67 9.65 -11.75
C GLY A 78 -15.50 9.90 -10.80
N PHE A 79 -15.23 9.00 -9.85
CA PHE A 79 -13.95 8.98 -9.15
C PHE A 79 -12.82 8.64 -10.12
N THR A 80 -11.75 9.43 -10.09
CA THR A 80 -10.56 9.25 -10.94
C THR A 80 -9.35 9.03 -10.04
N PRO A 81 -8.82 7.79 -9.95
CA PRO A 81 -7.60 7.51 -9.21
C PRO A 81 -6.41 8.32 -9.75
N THR A 82 -5.60 8.84 -8.85
CA THR A 82 -4.32 9.49 -9.17
C THR A 82 -3.13 8.77 -8.57
N TYR A 83 -3.35 8.00 -7.51
CA TYR A 83 -2.37 7.14 -6.89
C TYR A 83 -3.05 5.90 -6.33
N ILE A 84 -2.35 4.77 -6.31
CA ILE A 84 -2.89 3.51 -5.80
C ILE A 84 -1.76 2.77 -5.11
N GLU A 85 -2.04 2.29 -3.91
CA GLU A 85 -1.19 1.35 -3.19
C GLU A 85 -1.96 0.07 -2.93
N ALA A 86 -1.21 -1.01 -2.77
CA ALA A 86 -1.76 -2.29 -2.37
C ALA A 86 -1.02 -2.77 -1.12
N SER A 87 -1.78 -3.01 -0.06
CA SER A 87 -1.27 -3.67 1.14
C SER A 87 -1.18 -5.17 0.90
N HIS A 88 -0.06 -5.77 1.27
CA HIS A 88 0.28 -7.16 0.99
C HIS A 88 0.48 -7.98 2.25
N SER A 89 0.15 -9.26 2.18
CA SER A 89 0.62 -10.24 3.15
C SER A 89 2.13 -10.47 3.01
N LYS A 90 2.75 -11.11 4.01
CA LYS A 90 4.14 -11.60 3.91
C LYS A 90 4.41 -12.47 2.67
N SER A 91 3.39 -13.14 2.12
CA SER A 91 3.52 -13.94 0.90
C SER A 91 3.26 -13.16 -0.39
N MET A 92 3.25 -11.82 -0.33
CA MET A 92 2.91 -10.91 -1.44
C MET A 92 1.53 -11.17 -2.05
N LYS A 93 0.57 -11.63 -1.26
CA LYS A 93 -0.84 -11.63 -1.68
C LYS A 93 -1.43 -10.27 -1.34
N VAL A 94 -2.08 -9.61 -2.30
CA VAL A 94 -2.85 -8.39 -2.05
C VAL A 94 -3.98 -8.65 -1.05
N ILE A 95 -4.10 -7.80 -0.04
CA ILE A 95 -5.11 -7.83 1.04
C ILE A 95 -6.16 -6.74 0.81
N SER A 96 -5.70 -5.55 0.46
CA SER A 96 -6.47 -4.33 0.22
C SER A 96 -5.76 -3.47 -0.81
N TYR A 97 -6.47 -2.46 -1.29
CA TYR A 97 -5.95 -1.35 -2.05
C TYR A 97 -6.35 -0.07 -1.35
N GLU A 98 -5.46 0.90 -1.34
CA GLU A 98 -5.78 2.29 -1.07
C GLU A 98 -5.71 3.05 -2.40
N PHE A 99 -6.70 3.90 -2.66
CA PHE A 99 -6.71 4.79 -3.82
C PHE A 99 -6.81 6.22 -3.36
N GLU A 100 -5.84 7.05 -3.70
CA GLU A 100 -6.02 8.50 -3.71
C GLU A 100 -6.56 8.92 -5.07
N GLY A 101 -7.48 9.88 -5.10
CA GLY A 101 -8.00 10.38 -6.35
C GLY A 101 -8.85 11.62 -6.25
N MET A 102 -9.55 11.90 -7.34
CA MET A 102 -10.40 13.07 -7.48
C MET A 102 -11.85 12.65 -7.74
N MET A 103 -12.79 13.31 -7.06
CA MET A 103 -14.22 13.26 -7.38
C MET A 103 -14.70 14.68 -7.69
N GLY A 104 -14.67 15.03 -8.98
CA GLY A 104 -14.74 16.42 -9.41
C GLY A 104 -13.50 17.18 -8.96
N ASP A 105 -13.68 18.29 -8.25
CA ASP A 105 -12.57 19.13 -7.74
C ASP A 105 -12.11 18.77 -6.32
N LYS A 106 -12.66 17.69 -5.73
CA LYS A 106 -12.32 17.25 -4.38
C LYS A 106 -11.39 16.06 -4.43
N LYS A 107 -10.32 16.10 -3.62
CA LYS A 107 -9.56 14.91 -3.27
C LYS A 107 -10.43 13.96 -2.45
N LEU A 108 -10.26 12.68 -2.69
CA LEU A 108 -10.93 11.61 -1.97
C LEU A 108 -9.99 10.41 -1.94
N ASP A 109 -9.82 9.87 -0.74
CA ASP A 109 -9.03 8.66 -0.53
C ASP A 109 -9.99 7.54 -0.13
N ILE A 110 -9.80 6.35 -0.68
CA ILE A 110 -10.69 5.21 -0.45
C ILE A 110 -9.92 3.92 -0.20
N ASP A 111 -10.40 3.17 0.78
CA ASP A 111 -9.95 1.80 1.05
C ASP A 111 -10.85 0.81 0.34
N VAL A 112 -10.24 -0.16 -0.33
CA VAL A 112 -10.94 -1.16 -1.13
C VAL A 112 -10.42 -2.54 -0.82
N SER A 113 -11.32 -3.48 -0.48
CA SER A 113 -10.92 -4.87 -0.27
C SER A 113 -10.34 -5.47 -1.55
N ALA A 114 -9.42 -6.45 -1.43
CA ALA A 114 -8.78 -7.07 -2.60
C ALA A 114 -9.73 -7.64 -3.67
N ASP A 115 -10.99 -7.92 -3.32
CA ASP A 115 -12.05 -8.41 -4.20
C ASP A 115 -13.07 -7.33 -4.64
N GLY A 116 -12.92 -6.09 -4.17
CA GLY A 116 -13.80 -4.96 -4.46
C GLY A 116 -15.18 -5.04 -3.77
N SER A 117 -15.38 -5.99 -2.85
CA SER A 117 -16.67 -6.16 -2.15
C SER A 117 -16.93 -5.10 -1.08
N LYS A 118 -15.88 -4.48 -0.55
CA LYS A 118 -15.94 -3.37 0.41
C LYS A 118 -15.17 -2.18 -0.13
N ILE A 119 -15.79 -1.00 -0.01
CA ILE A 119 -15.22 0.30 -0.38
C ILE A 119 -15.62 1.26 0.72
N GLU A 120 -14.63 1.85 1.37
CA GLU A 120 -14.78 2.82 2.46
C GLU A 120 -14.07 4.11 2.07
N ILE A 121 -14.63 5.27 2.47
CA ILE A 121 -13.94 6.54 2.30
C ILE A 121 -12.98 6.65 3.49
N ALA A 122 -11.70 6.79 3.20
CA ALA A 122 -10.67 6.98 4.21
C ALA A 122 -10.65 8.45 4.63
N ASP A 123 -10.50 8.68 5.94
CA ASP A 123 -10.20 10.02 6.47
C ASP A 123 -8.67 10.14 6.49
N SER A 124 -8.10 10.64 5.40
CA SER A 124 -6.68 11.02 5.27
C SER A 124 -6.35 12.32 6.03
#